data_AF-A0A2D4HAA9-F1
#
_entry.id   AF-A0A2D4HAA9-F1
#
_cell.length_a   1.000
_cell.length_b   1.000
_cell.length_c   1.000
_cell.angle_alpha   90.00
_cell.angle_beta   90.00
_cell.angle_gamma   90.00
#
_symmetry.space_group_name_H-M   'P 1'
#
loop_
_entity.id
_entity.type
_entity.pdbx_description
1 polymer ?
#
loop_
_entity_poly.entity_id
_entity_poly.type
_entity_poly.pdbx_seq_one_letter_code
_entity_poly.pdbx_strand_id
1 'polypeptide(L)'
;DVIKGLKVEVLNSDAVLPSRVYWIASVVKIAGYKALLRYEGFENDSSHDFWVNLGTMEVHPVGWCAINSKILVPPQTIHSKFTNWRGYLMKKLVGARTIPVDFHLKMTESMKYPFRQGMRVEVVNKACISQTRMAIVDTVIGGRLRLLYEDGDSDDDFWCHMWSPLIHPVGWSRRVGHSIKKPEKNNDMANHPTFRKI
;
A
#
# COMPACT_ATOMS: atom_id res chain seq x y z
N ASP A 1 2.85 -4.23 16.02
CA ASP A 1 2.32 -5.31 15.15
C ASP A 1 0.82 -5.39 15.19
N VAL A 2 0.20 -5.71 14.05
CA VAL A 2 -1.24 -6.00 13.97
C VAL A 2 -1.44 -7.49 14.25
N ILE A 3 -2.18 -7.82 15.30
CA ILE A 3 -2.35 -9.18 15.80
C ILE A 3 -3.82 -9.54 15.99
N LYS A 4 -4.11 -10.84 16.08
CA LYS A 4 -5.44 -11.35 16.44
C LYS A 4 -5.91 -10.75 17.76
N GLY A 5 -7.18 -10.35 17.82
CA GLY A 5 -7.81 -9.75 18.99
C GLY A 5 -7.68 -8.22 19.09
N LEU A 6 -6.89 -7.58 18.22
CA LEU A 6 -6.92 -6.11 18.13
C LEU A 6 -8.30 -5.62 17.74
N LYS A 7 -8.73 -4.51 18.34
CA LYS A 7 -9.98 -3.84 18.03
C LYS A 7 -9.73 -2.62 17.18
N VAL A 8 -10.59 -2.40 16.20
CA VAL A 8 -10.50 -1.30 15.23
C VAL A 8 -11.88 -0.74 14.96
N GLU A 9 -11.92 0.52 14.55
CA GLU A 9 -13.11 1.17 14.01
C GLU A 9 -13.09 1.05 12.49
N VAL A 10 -14.18 0.54 11.91
CA VAL A 10 -14.32 0.33 10.47
C VAL A 10 -15.70 0.75 10.00
N LEU A 11 -15.83 1.04 8.70
CA LEU A 11 -17.11 1.38 8.09
C LEU A 11 -18.12 0.27 8.36
N ASN A 12 -19.30 0.61 8.87
CA ASN A 12 -20.39 -0.35 9.04
C ASN A 12 -21.16 -0.49 7.72
N SER A 13 -20.88 -1.56 7.00
CA SER A 13 -21.53 -1.92 5.73
C SER A 13 -22.94 -2.49 5.90
N ASP A 14 -23.33 -2.84 7.13
CA ASP A 14 -24.63 -3.40 7.49
C ASP A 14 -25.47 -2.36 8.26
N ALA A 15 -25.33 -1.08 7.91
CA ALA A 15 -26.13 0.00 8.46
C ALA A 15 -27.23 0.43 7.47
N VAL A 16 -28.43 0.68 7.98
CA VAL A 16 -29.58 1.17 7.17
C VAL A 16 -29.67 2.71 7.23
N LEU A 17 -28.52 3.39 7.19
CA LEU A 17 -28.43 4.84 7.23
C LEU A 17 -27.82 5.38 5.94
N PRO A 18 -28.30 6.52 5.42
CA PRO A 18 -27.74 7.13 4.20
C PRO A 18 -26.34 7.73 4.42
N SER A 19 -25.96 7.98 5.68
CA SER A 19 -24.65 8.51 6.04
C SER A 19 -23.65 7.40 6.35
N ARG A 20 -22.36 7.66 6.10
CA ARG A 20 -21.27 6.74 6.49
C ARG A 20 -21.17 6.68 8.01
N VAL A 21 -21.48 5.51 8.56
CA VAL A 21 -21.37 5.20 9.99
C VAL A 21 -20.40 4.04 10.20
N TYR A 22 -19.90 3.92 11.43
CA TYR A 22 -18.81 3.01 11.74
C TYR A 22 -19.23 2.04 12.84
N TRP A 23 -18.47 0.96 13.00
CA TRP A 23 -18.60 0.06 14.13
C TRP A 23 -17.25 -0.51 14.57
N ILE A 24 -17.22 -1.05 15.78
CA ILE A 24 -16.03 -1.72 16.30
C ILE A 24 -15.98 -3.14 15.71
N ALA A 25 -14.81 -3.53 15.23
CA ALA A 25 -14.52 -4.89 14.83
C ALA A 25 -13.24 -5.41 15.50
N SER A 26 -13.17 -6.72 15.73
CA SER A 26 -11.97 -7.43 16.18
C SER A 26 -11.28 -8.12 15.02
N VAL A 27 -9.95 -8.13 15.04
CA VAL A 27 -9.12 -8.93 14.13
C VAL A 27 -9.25 -10.40 14.50
N VAL A 28 -9.88 -11.19 13.63
CA VAL A 28 -10.02 -12.65 13.78
C VAL A 28 -8.79 -13.38 13.24
N LYS A 29 -8.28 -12.92 12.09
CA LYS A 29 -7.14 -13.54 11.40
C LYS A 29 -6.37 -12.48 10.59
N ILE A 30 -5.06 -12.68 10.44
CA ILE A 30 -4.19 -11.88 9.57
C ILE A 30 -3.69 -12.75 8.41
N ALA A 31 -3.67 -12.22 7.21
CA ALA A 31 -3.08 -12.83 6.02
C ALA A 31 -2.37 -11.76 5.17
N GLY A 32 -1.06 -11.63 5.35
CA GLY A 32 -0.27 -10.55 4.75
C GLY A 32 -0.79 -9.18 5.21
N TYR A 33 -1.09 -8.29 4.26
CA TYR A 33 -1.69 -6.98 4.55
C TYR A 33 -3.20 -7.02 4.78
N LYS A 34 -3.85 -8.19 4.70
CA LYS A 34 -5.28 -8.31 4.94
C LYS A 34 -5.58 -8.78 6.36
N ALA A 35 -6.63 -8.23 6.94
CA ALA A 35 -7.19 -8.68 8.21
C ALA A 35 -8.63 -9.18 7.98
N LEU A 36 -8.95 -10.35 8.51
CA LEU A 36 -10.32 -10.82 8.63
C LEU A 36 -10.89 -10.20 9.90
N LEU A 37 -11.96 -9.44 9.75
CA LEU A 37 -12.60 -8.70 10.82
C LEU A 37 -13.96 -9.29 11.14
N ARG A 38 -14.32 -9.22 12.43
CA ARG A 38 -15.66 -9.53 12.94
C ARG A 38 -16.16 -8.36 13.76
N TYR A 39 -17.36 -7.86 13.45
CA TYR A 39 -17.99 -6.83 14.25
C TYR A 39 -18.22 -7.28 15.69
N GLU A 40 -18.00 -6.38 16.65
CA GLU A 40 -18.36 -6.62 18.05
C GLU A 40 -19.88 -6.86 18.16
N GLY A 41 -20.26 -7.90 18.89
CA GLY A 41 -21.64 -8.37 19.06
C GLY A 41 -22.02 -9.61 18.23
N PHE A 42 -21.19 -10.01 17.26
CA PHE A 42 -21.33 -11.33 16.62
C PHE A 42 -20.75 -12.48 17.45
N GLU A 43 -19.86 -12.19 18.39
CA GLU A 43 -19.23 -13.18 19.28
C GLU A 43 -18.60 -14.35 18.47
N ASN A 44 -19.17 -15.55 18.54
CA ASN A 44 -18.66 -16.75 17.84
C ASN A 44 -19.20 -16.89 16.40
N ASP A 45 -20.20 -16.09 16.01
CA ASP A 45 -20.80 -16.13 14.69
C ASP A 45 -19.85 -15.55 13.63
N SER A 46 -19.38 -16.40 12.72
CA SER A 46 -18.47 -16.03 11.63
C SER A 46 -19.17 -15.75 10.31
N SER A 47 -20.51 -15.80 10.26
CA SER A 47 -21.27 -15.69 9.00
C SER A 47 -21.13 -14.32 8.32
N HIS A 48 -20.72 -13.30 9.06
CA HIS A 48 -20.55 -11.92 8.58
C HIS A 48 -19.10 -11.43 8.73
N ASP A 49 -18.13 -12.35 8.86
CA ASP A 49 -16.71 -11.96 8.85
C ASP A 49 -16.32 -11.43 7.47
N PHE A 50 -15.52 -10.37 7.43
CA PHE A 50 -15.13 -9.73 6.17
C PHE A 50 -13.64 -9.38 6.15
N TRP A 51 -13.03 -9.46 4.97
CA TRP A 51 -11.63 -9.11 4.77
C TRP A 51 -11.48 -7.63 4.47
N VAL A 52 -10.55 -6.98 5.15
CA VAL A 52 -10.09 -5.63 4.82
C VAL A 52 -8.60 -5.65 4.49
N ASN A 53 -8.16 -4.75 3.63
CA ASN A 53 -6.74 -4.48 3.46
C ASN A 53 -6.34 -3.41 4.46
N LEU A 54 -5.43 -3.72 5.39
CA LEU A 54 -4.95 -2.77 6.40
C LEU A 54 -4.27 -1.56 5.79
N GLY A 55 -3.85 -1.64 4.52
CA GLY A 55 -3.30 -0.53 3.78
C GLY A 55 -4.31 0.46 3.21
N THR A 56 -5.62 0.20 3.34
CA THR A 56 -6.65 1.19 3.01
C THR A 56 -6.90 2.10 4.19
N MET A 57 -7.26 3.35 3.94
CA MET A 57 -7.60 4.33 4.98
C MET A 57 -9.01 4.12 5.57
N GLU A 58 -9.45 2.86 5.67
CA GLU A 58 -10.79 2.48 6.12
C GLU A 58 -10.78 1.80 7.50
N VAL A 59 -9.59 1.50 8.03
CA VAL A 59 -9.39 0.90 9.34
C VAL A 59 -8.79 1.94 10.27
N HIS A 60 -9.46 2.22 11.38
CA HIS A 60 -9.09 3.29 12.29
C HIS A 60 -8.84 2.76 13.71
N PRO A 61 -7.99 3.45 14.51
CA PRO A 61 -7.85 3.12 15.93
C PRO A 61 -9.17 3.38 16.67
N VAL A 62 -9.42 2.62 17.74
CA VAL A 62 -10.54 2.90 18.64
C VAL A 62 -10.41 4.31 19.21
N GLY A 63 -11.48 5.09 19.11
CA GLY A 63 -11.54 6.51 19.49
C GLY A 63 -11.49 7.48 18.30
N TRP A 64 -11.14 7.01 17.09
CA TRP A 64 -11.07 7.87 15.90
C TRP A 64 -12.40 8.52 15.55
N CYS A 65 -13.51 7.78 15.65
CA CYS A 65 -14.85 8.27 15.35
C CYS A 65 -15.22 9.44 16.27
N ALA A 66 -14.92 9.32 17.57
CA ALA A 66 -15.19 10.37 18.55
C ALA A 66 -14.43 11.67 18.22
N ILE A 67 -13.17 11.55 17.78
CA ILE A 67 -12.33 12.69 17.40
C ILE A 67 -12.82 13.33 16.08
N ASN A 68 -13.31 12.52 15.13
CA ASN A 68 -13.66 12.97 13.79
C ASN A 68 -15.17 13.22 13.59
N SER A 69 -15.91 13.39 14.69
CA SER A 69 -17.36 13.60 14.69
C SER A 69 -18.12 12.56 13.85
N LYS A 70 -17.67 11.30 13.90
CA LYS A 70 -18.36 10.14 13.33
C LYS A 70 -19.06 9.36 14.44
N ILE A 71 -20.11 8.64 14.05
CA ILE A 71 -20.94 7.89 14.98
C ILE A 71 -20.71 6.40 14.83
N LEU A 72 -20.69 5.71 15.97
CA LEU A 72 -20.72 4.27 16.04
C LEU A 72 -22.18 3.80 16.04
N VAL A 73 -22.55 2.99 15.06
CA VAL A 73 -23.90 2.42 14.92
C VAL A 73 -23.78 0.92 14.82
N PRO A 74 -24.48 0.12 15.65
CA PRO A 74 -24.42 -1.33 15.59
C PRO A 74 -24.94 -1.85 14.23
N PRO A 75 -24.34 -2.92 13.67
CA PRO A 75 -24.85 -3.57 12.47
C PRO A 75 -26.31 -3.98 12.63
N GLN A 76 -27.11 -3.77 11.58
CA GLN A 76 -28.54 -4.04 11.56
C GLN A 76 -28.84 -5.49 11.97
N THR A 77 -28.02 -6.43 11.50
CA THR A 77 -28.14 -7.86 11.77
C THR A 77 -28.10 -8.20 13.26
N ILE A 78 -27.36 -7.41 14.05
CA ILE A 78 -27.21 -7.64 15.49
C ILE A 78 -27.89 -6.58 16.35
N HIS A 79 -28.45 -5.52 15.77
CA HIS A 79 -28.94 -4.34 16.48
C HIS A 79 -29.81 -4.66 17.70
N SER A 80 -30.69 -5.67 17.59
CA SER A 80 -31.61 -6.12 18.64
C SER A 80 -31.00 -7.07 19.68
N LYS A 81 -29.76 -7.57 19.50
CA LYS A 81 -29.11 -8.52 20.43
C LYS A 81 -28.86 -7.93 21.81
N PHE A 82 -28.62 -6.61 21.90
CA PHE A 82 -28.34 -5.94 23.17
C PHE A 82 -29.15 -4.65 23.29
N THR A 83 -29.70 -4.39 24.47
CA THR A 83 -30.44 -3.16 24.77
C THR A 83 -29.51 -2.00 25.14
N ASN A 84 -28.35 -2.28 25.73
CA ASN A 84 -27.35 -1.28 26.12
C ASN A 84 -26.01 -1.51 25.40
N TRP A 85 -25.94 -1.11 24.12
CA TRP A 85 -24.73 -1.20 23.31
C TRP A 85 -23.55 -0.42 23.89
N ARG A 86 -23.79 0.74 24.51
CA ARG A 86 -22.75 1.53 25.16
C ARG A 86 -22.09 0.73 26.29
N GLY A 87 -22.88 0.12 27.16
CA GLY A 87 -22.38 -0.72 28.25
C GLY A 87 -21.67 -1.98 27.75
N TYR A 88 -22.18 -2.60 26.68
CA TYR A 88 -21.52 -3.73 26.02
C TYR A 88 -20.14 -3.36 25.49
N LEU A 89 -20.04 -2.28 24.70
CA LEU A 89 -18.77 -1.81 24.15
C LEU A 89 -17.78 -1.43 25.25
N MET A 90 -18.23 -0.73 26.31
CA MET A 90 -17.35 -0.41 27.45
C MET A 90 -16.72 -1.67 28.05
N LYS A 91 -17.51 -2.73 28.27
CA LYS A 91 -16.97 -4.00 28.78
C LYS A 91 -15.97 -4.66 27.82
N LYS A 92 -16.23 -4.61 26.51
CA LYS A 92 -15.35 -5.22 25.50
C LYS A 92 -14.08 -4.40 25.24
N LEU A 93 -14.14 -3.07 25.37
CA LEU A 93 -13.03 -2.17 25.07
C LEU A 93 -12.06 -1.99 26.25
N VAL A 94 -12.48 -2.27 27.48
CA VAL A 94 -11.59 -2.22 28.66
C VAL A 94 -10.43 -3.20 28.48
N GLY A 95 -9.20 -2.66 28.52
CA GLY A 95 -7.96 -3.43 28.33
C GLY A 95 -7.71 -3.91 26.89
N ALA A 96 -8.59 -3.58 25.93
CA ALA A 96 -8.40 -3.94 24.55
C ALA A 96 -7.28 -3.11 23.91
N ARG A 97 -6.53 -3.74 23.01
CA ARG A 97 -5.50 -3.08 22.21
C ARG A 97 -6.09 -2.67 20.85
N THR A 98 -5.59 -1.57 20.30
CA THR A 98 -5.96 -1.08 18.97
C THR A 98 -4.71 -0.75 18.14
N ILE A 99 -4.89 -0.41 16.87
CA ILE A 99 -3.78 0.02 16.01
C ILE A 99 -3.22 1.38 16.47
N PRO A 100 -1.95 1.70 16.19
CA PRO A 100 -1.39 3.02 16.49
C PRO A 100 -2.16 4.16 15.82
N VAL A 101 -2.25 5.32 16.47
CA VAL A 101 -2.94 6.50 15.93
C VAL A 101 -2.28 7.06 14.67
N ASP A 102 -0.99 6.84 14.52
CA ASP A 102 -0.16 7.27 13.39
C ASP A 102 0.05 6.17 12.33
N PHE A 103 -0.71 5.07 12.40
CA PHE A 103 -0.52 3.90 11.54
C PHE A 103 -0.53 4.23 10.04
N HIS A 104 -1.56 4.95 9.57
CA HIS A 104 -1.67 5.34 8.15
C HIS A 104 -0.68 6.42 7.75
N LEU A 105 -0.27 7.29 8.69
CA LEU A 105 0.76 8.29 8.44
C LEU A 105 2.10 7.61 8.16
N LYS A 106 2.51 6.69 9.05
CA LYS A 106 3.73 5.89 8.88
C LYS A 106 3.70 5.04 7.61
N MET A 107 2.54 4.47 7.28
CA MET A 107 2.39 3.74 6.02
C MET A 107 2.60 4.66 4.81
N THR A 108 1.96 5.83 4.80
CA THR A 108 2.11 6.82 3.72
C THR A 108 3.56 7.27 3.57
N GLU A 109 4.25 7.49 4.69
CA GLU A 109 5.68 7.83 4.71
C GLU A 109 6.55 6.70 4.14
N SER A 110 6.24 5.45 4.45
CA SER A 110 6.95 4.28 3.89
C SER A 110 6.75 4.08 2.38
N MET A 111 5.72 4.72 1.80
CA MET A 111 5.45 4.71 0.36
C MET A 111 6.09 5.88 -0.39
N LYS A 112 6.94 6.69 0.29
CA LYS A 112 7.74 7.72 -0.37
C LYS A 112 9.00 7.09 -0.94
N TYR A 113 9.17 7.21 -2.26
CA TYR A 113 10.26 6.58 -3.00
C TYR A 113 11.25 7.62 -3.52
N PRO A 114 12.57 7.38 -3.44
CA PRO A 114 13.58 8.37 -3.84
C PRO A 114 13.70 8.49 -5.37
N PHE A 115 13.37 7.44 -6.12
CA PHE A 115 13.35 7.45 -7.58
C PHE A 115 12.17 8.26 -8.10
N ARG A 116 12.41 9.04 -9.15
CA ARG A 116 11.40 9.84 -9.85
C ARG A 116 11.46 9.58 -11.35
N GLN A 117 10.34 9.79 -12.02
CA GLN A 117 10.27 9.74 -13.48
C GLN A 117 11.33 10.67 -14.10
N GLY A 118 11.98 10.20 -15.15
CA GLY A 118 13.04 10.92 -15.86
C GLY A 118 14.45 10.74 -15.27
N MET A 119 14.61 10.12 -14.10
CA MET A 119 15.93 9.77 -13.58
C MET A 119 16.61 8.72 -14.46
N ARG A 120 17.94 8.82 -14.62
CA ARG A 120 18.73 7.86 -15.40
C ARG A 120 19.45 6.88 -14.50
N VAL A 121 19.55 5.63 -14.96
CA VAL A 121 20.27 4.55 -14.31
C VAL A 121 21.02 3.71 -15.33
N GLU A 122 22.05 3.00 -14.86
CA GLU A 122 22.62 1.86 -15.58
C GLU A 122 21.89 0.60 -15.11
N VAL A 123 21.38 -0.21 -16.03
CA VAL A 123 20.71 -1.48 -15.71
C VAL A 123 21.27 -2.60 -16.58
N VAL A 124 21.28 -3.84 -16.08
CA VAL A 124 21.70 -5.01 -16.89
C VAL A 124 20.97 -5.05 -18.24
N ASN A 125 21.71 -5.33 -19.31
CA ASN A 125 21.11 -5.48 -20.63
C ASN A 125 20.49 -6.89 -20.77
N LYS A 126 19.16 -6.97 -20.93
CA LYS A 126 18.43 -8.24 -21.14
C LYS A 126 18.99 -9.07 -22.31
N ALA A 127 19.45 -8.41 -23.38
CA ALA A 127 20.00 -9.06 -24.56
C ALA A 127 21.46 -9.52 -24.38
N CYS A 128 22.15 -9.03 -23.35
CA CYS A 128 23.55 -9.37 -23.09
C CYS A 128 23.89 -9.07 -21.63
N ILE A 129 23.72 -10.07 -20.75
CA ILE A 129 23.82 -9.90 -19.30
C ILE A 129 25.21 -9.52 -18.78
N SER A 130 26.26 -9.67 -19.61
CA SER A 130 27.64 -9.29 -19.28
C SER A 130 27.92 -7.79 -19.47
N GLN A 131 26.90 -7.00 -19.84
CA GLN A 131 26.99 -5.54 -19.94
C GLN A 131 25.77 -4.85 -19.32
N THR A 132 25.97 -3.61 -18.87
CA THR A 132 24.88 -2.70 -18.54
C THR A 132 24.45 -1.89 -19.77
N ARG A 133 23.28 -1.26 -19.68
CA ARG A 133 22.67 -0.40 -20.69
C ARG A 133 22.01 0.78 -19.98
N MET A 134 22.05 1.95 -20.61
CA MET A 134 21.41 3.16 -20.08
C MET A 134 19.89 3.02 -20.13
N ALA A 135 19.21 3.39 -19.05
CA ALA A 135 17.76 3.42 -18.99
C ALA A 135 17.25 4.61 -18.17
N ILE A 136 16.01 5.00 -18.46
CA ILE A 136 15.28 6.08 -17.81
C ILE A 136 14.15 5.48 -16.98
N VAL A 137 13.97 5.99 -15.76
CA VAL A 137 12.81 5.68 -14.94
C VAL A 137 11.56 6.26 -15.59
N ASP A 138 10.69 5.40 -16.11
CA ASP A 138 9.44 5.79 -16.72
C ASP A 138 8.32 5.88 -15.69
N THR A 139 8.20 4.86 -14.85
CA THR A 139 7.10 4.74 -13.88
C THR A 139 7.61 4.17 -12.55
N VAL A 140 7.05 4.64 -11.43
CA VAL A 140 7.33 4.13 -10.07
C VAL A 140 6.02 3.72 -9.40
N ILE A 141 5.88 2.44 -9.03
CA ILE A 141 4.67 1.89 -8.37
C ILE A 141 5.10 1.00 -7.21
N GLY A 142 4.75 1.37 -5.98
CA GLY A 142 4.98 0.52 -4.81
C GLY A 142 6.46 0.12 -4.62
N GLY A 143 7.39 1.00 -5.01
CA GLY A 143 8.83 0.75 -5.02
C GLY A 143 9.36 -0.06 -6.19
N ARG A 144 8.50 -0.54 -7.10
CA ARG A 144 8.91 -1.08 -8.39
C ARG A 144 9.12 0.03 -9.41
N LEU A 145 10.19 -0.09 -10.18
CA LEU A 145 10.58 0.80 -11.25
C LEU A 145 10.28 0.12 -12.58
N ARG A 146 9.60 0.85 -13.48
CA ARG A 146 9.62 0.56 -14.91
C ARG A 146 10.72 1.41 -15.53
N LEU A 147 11.70 0.76 -16.13
CA LEU A 147 12.79 1.41 -16.83
C LEU A 147 12.61 1.24 -18.33
N LEU A 148 12.83 2.29 -19.10
CA LEU A 148 12.89 2.24 -20.56
C LEU A 148 14.32 2.44 -21.00
N TYR A 149 14.84 1.58 -21.87
CA TYR A 149 16.19 1.77 -22.41
C TYR A 149 16.26 3.00 -23.31
N GLU A 150 17.32 3.80 -23.20
CA GLU A 150 17.43 5.07 -23.94
C GLU A 150 17.46 4.90 -25.47
N ASP A 151 17.97 3.77 -25.93
CA ASP A 151 18.14 3.37 -27.32
C ASP A 151 17.14 2.28 -27.75
N GLY A 152 16.10 2.01 -26.93
CA GLY A 152 15.02 1.06 -27.24
C GLY A 152 13.71 1.77 -27.57
N ASP A 153 12.75 1.00 -28.08
CA ASP A 153 11.37 1.45 -28.26
C ASP A 153 10.59 1.41 -26.93
N SER A 154 9.35 1.92 -26.92
CA SER A 154 8.51 2.01 -25.70
C SER A 154 8.18 0.69 -25.03
N ASP A 155 8.29 -0.41 -25.77
CA ASP A 155 7.97 -1.77 -25.31
C ASP A 155 9.23 -2.54 -24.87
N ASP A 156 10.43 -2.01 -25.15
CA ASP A 156 11.71 -2.54 -24.65
C ASP A 156 11.97 -2.01 -23.22
N ASP A 157 11.17 -2.50 -22.27
CA ASP A 157 11.20 -2.07 -20.87
C ASP A 157 11.95 -3.05 -19.94
N PHE A 158 12.21 -2.63 -18.71
CA PHE A 158 12.77 -3.45 -17.63
C PHE A 158 12.09 -3.12 -16.31
N TRP A 159 11.34 -4.08 -15.76
CA TRP A 159 10.73 -3.96 -14.44
C TRP A 159 11.62 -4.53 -13.34
N CYS A 160 11.84 -3.77 -12.28
CA CYS A 160 12.56 -4.25 -11.09
C CYS A 160 12.18 -3.50 -9.82
N HIS A 161 12.63 -3.98 -8.66
CA HIS A 161 12.52 -3.22 -7.41
C HIS A 161 13.59 -2.12 -7.35
N MET A 162 13.35 -1.02 -6.64
CA MET A 162 14.34 0.04 -6.44
C MET A 162 15.62 -0.39 -5.70
N TRP A 163 15.58 -1.54 -5.03
CA TRP A 163 16.73 -2.18 -4.38
C TRP A 163 17.29 -3.33 -5.21
N SER A 164 16.91 -3.42 -6.49
CA SER A 164 17.44 -4.44 -7.38
C SER A 164 18.96 -4.32 -7.45
N PRO A 165 19.70 -5.44 -7.33
CA PRO A 165 21.14 -5.43 -7.51
C PRO A 165 21.55 -5.22 -8.99
N LEU A 166 20.58 -5.21 -9.90
CA LEU A 166 20.78 -5.07 -11.35
C LEU A 166 20.74 -3.62 -11.83
N ILE A 167 20.44 -2.67 -10.94
CA ILE A 167 20.41 -1.23 -11.25
C ILE A 167 21.52 -0.53 -10.49
N HIS A 168 22.15 0.44 -11.14
CA HIS A 168 23.30 1.15 -10.63
C HIS A 168 23.23 2.64 -10.99
N PRO A 169 23.85 3.53 -10.20
CA PRO A 169 23.95 4.94 -10.56
C PRO A 169 24.81 5.11 -11.83
N VAL A 170 24.53 6.16 -12.59
CA VAL A 170 25.30 6.50 -13.80
C VAL A 170 26.79 6.65 -13.47
N GLY A 171 27.63 5.99 -14.26
CA GLY A 171 29.08 5.90 -14.09
C GLY A 171 29.57 4.70 -13.27
N TRP A 172 28.68 3.87 -12.74
CA TRP A 172 29.05 2.69 -11.95
C TRP A 172 29.86 1.68 -12.77
N SER A 173 29.41 1.34 -13.98
CA SER A 173 30.07 0.34 -14.83
C SER A 173 31.50 0.74 -15.16
N ARG A 174 31.69 2.02 -15.52
CA ARG A 174 33.04 2.59 -15.73
C ARG A 174 33.91 2.48 -14.49
N ARG A 175 33.36 2.74 -13.30
CA ARG A 175 34.09 2.74 -12.03
C ARG A 175 34.57 1.35 -11.63
N VAL A 176 33.76 0.33 -11.85
CA VAL A 176 34.08 -1.06 -11.45
C VAL A 176 34.71 -1.88 -12.58
N GLY A 177 34.87 -1.31 -13.77
CA GLY A 177 35.40 -2.01 -14.95
C GLY A 177 34.38 -2.95 -15.62
N HIS A 178 33.08 -2.79 -15.35
CA HIS A 178 32.03 -3.54 -16.01
C HIS A 178 31.74 -2.96 -17.40
N SER A 179 31.44 -3.82 -18.37
CA SER A 179 31.08 -3.40 -19.72
C SER A 179 29.75 -2.62 -19.72
N ILE A 180 29.68 -1.57 -20.53
CA ILE A 180 28.46 -0.77 -20.76
C ILE A 180 28.21 -0.64 -22.26
N LYS A 181 26.96 -0.85 -22.69
CA LYS A 181 26.53 -0.69 -24.09
C LYS A 181 26.80 0.76 -24.51
N LYS A 182 27.53 0.95 -25.60
CA LYS A 182 27.79 2.28 -26.17
C LYS A 182 26.49 2.81 -26.80
N PRO A 183 26.17 4.10 -26.63
CA PRO A 183 25.02 4.69 -27.31
C PRO A 183 25.25 4.69 -28.83
N GLU A 184 24.24 4.29 -29.59
CA GLU A 184 24.18 4.55 -31.03
C GLU A 184 23.80 6.04 -31.23
N LYS A 185 24.34 6.70 -32.26
CA LYS A 185 24.29 8.17 -32.41
C LYS A 185 22.88 8.76 -32.26
N ASN A 186 22.77 9.80 -31.42
CA ASN A 186 21.69 10.78 -31.25
C ASN A 186 20.26 10.28 -31.54
N ASN A 187 19.70 9.49 -30.63
CA ASN A 187 18.25 9.54 -30.42
C ASN A 187 17.95 10.80 -29.61
N ASP A 188 17.27 11.77 -30.24
CA ASP A 188 16.72 12.94 -29.55
C ASP A 188 15.77 12.47 -28.44
N MET A 189 16.22 12.58 -27.20
CA MET A 189 15.43 12.20 -26.02
C MET A 189 14.13 12.99 -25.86
N ALA A 190 14.01 14.13 -26.57
CA ALA A 190 12.75 14.87 -26.65
C ALA A 190 11.60 14.00 -27.20
N ASN A 191 11.93 12.99 -28.00
CA ASN A 191 10.97 12.04 -28.56
C ASN A 191 10.73 10.81 -27.66
N HIS A 192 11.38 10.70 -26.50
CA HIS A 192 11.22 9.53 -25.63
C HIS A 192 9.80 9.51 -25.01
N PRO A 193 9.13 8.34 -24.92
CA PRO A 193 7.75 8.25 -24.44
C PRO A 193 7.49 8.92 -23.08
N THR A 194 8.47 8.84 -22.17
CA THR A 194 8.44 9.47 -20.85
C THR A 194 8.35 11.00 -20.90
N PHE A 195 8.90 11.65 -21.93
CA PHE A 195 8.93 13.11 -22.08
C PHE A 195 7.91 13.65 -23.11
N ARG A 196 7.21 12.78 -23.87
CA ARG A 196 6.18 13.18 -24.83
C ARG A 196 4.85 13.67 -24.20
N LYS A 197 4.65 13.47 -22.89
CA LYS A 197 3.42 13.89 -22.18
C LYS A 197 3.63 15.21 -21.46
N ILE A 198 3.67 16.32 -22.21
CA ILE A 198 3.42 17.68 -21.69
C ILE A 198 2.39 18.34 -22.59
#